data_AF-A0A4Y9ZQ02-F1
#
_entry.id   AF-A0A4Y9ZQ02-F1
#
_cell.length_a   1.000
_cell.length_b   1.000
_cell.length_c   1.000
_cell.angle_alpha   90.00
_cell.angle_beta   90.00
_cell.angle_gamma   90.00
#
_symmetry.space_group_name_H-M   'P 1'
#
loop_
_entity.id
_entity.type
_entity.pdbx_description
1 polymer ?
#
loop_
_entity_poly.entity_id
_entity_poly.type
_entity_poly.pdbx_seq_one_letter_code
_entity_poly.pdbx_strand_id
1 'polypeptide(L)' 'MASRSKLKTAFKKARVIAPLHTGGPVAVTADGQRLVTCVGEEAILTDLSQGLEICRFVGDTESITALCVTPNGKHLCL' A
#
# COMPACT_ATOMS: atom_id res chain seq x y z
N MET A 1 -23.26 -45.42 -15.45
CA MET A 1 -23.75 -44.28 -14.64
C MET A 1 -22.59 -43.32 -14.42
N ALA A 2 -22.66 -42.09 -14.93
CA ALA A 2 -21.57 -41.12 -14.81
C ALA A 2 -21.57 -40.49 -13.41
N SER A 3 -20.43 -40.56 -12.72
CA SER A 3 -20.23 -39.89 -11.43
C SER A 3 -20.28 -38.37 -11.62
N ARG A 4 -21.26 -37.71 -10.99
CA ARG A 4 -21.32 -36.24 -10.91
C ARG A 4 -20.27 -35.79 -9.87
N SER A 5 -19.20 -35.15 -10.32
CA SER A 5 -18.21 -34.55 -9.41
C SER A 5 -18.88 -33.46 -8.56
N LYS A 6 -18.70 -33.48 -7.24
CA LYS A 6 -19.19 -32.42 -6.34
C LYS A 6 -18.57 -31.08 -6.71
N LEU A 7 -19.41 -30.05 -6.86
CA LEU A 7 -18.98 -28.67 -7.08
C LEU A 7 -18.26 -28.16 -5.83
N LYS A 8 -17.11 -27.50 -6.02
CA LYS A 8 -16.40 -26.81 -4.94
C LYS A 8 -17.11 -25.49 -4.64
N THR A 9 -17.69 -25.37 -3.45
CA THR A 9 -18.44 -24.18 -3.02
C THR A 9 -17.68 -23.32 -1.99
N ALA A 10 -16.57 -23.83 -1.46
CA ALA A 10 -15.73 -23.12 -0.49
C ALA A 10 -14.38 -22.73 -1.11
N PHE A 11 -14.03 -21.46 -0.98
CA PHE A 11 -12.78 -20.88 -1.46
C PHE A 11 -12.16 -20.02 -0.36
N LYS A 12 -10.82 -19.99 -0.32
CA LYS A 12 -10.06 -19.04 0.49
C LYS A 12 -9.62 -17.87 -0.39
N LYS A 13 -9.60 -16.66 0.17
CA LYS A 13 -9.04 -15.49 -0.52
C LYS A 13 -7.54 -15.74 -0.72
N ALA A 14 -7.12 -15.88 -1.98
CA ALA A 14 -5.73 -16.18 -2.30
C ALA A 14 -4.85 -14.92 -2.25
N ARG A 15 -5.37 -13.78 -2.73
CA ARG A 15 -4.68 -12.49 -2.75
C ARG A 15 -5.69 -11.35 -2.73
N VAL A 16 -5.27 -10.21 -2.22
CA VAL A 16 -5.98 -8.93 -2.32
C VAL A 16 -5.05 -7.95 -3.01
N ILE A 17 -5.58 -7.15 -3.94
CA ILE A 17 -4.90 -5.95 -4.41
C ILE A 17 -5.57 -4.80 -3.69
N ALA A 18 -4.84 -4.16 -2.77
CA ALA A 18 -5.32 -3.00 -2.04
C ALA A 18 -5.13 -1.72 -2.87
N PRO A 19 -5.87 -0.64 -2.58
CA PRO A 19 -5.56 0.67 -3.14
C PRO A 19 -4.13 1.07 -2.79
N LEU A 20 -3.37 1.54 -3.78
CA LEU A 20 -2.01 2.04 -3.58
C LEU A 20 -2.00 3.57 -3.38
N HIS A 21 -2.93 4.28 -4.01
CA HIS A 21 -3.02 5.73 -3.97
C HIS A 21 -4.46 6.17 -4.27
N THR A 22 -4.99 7.11 -3.49
CA THR A 22 -6.34 7.67 -3.72
C THR A 22 -6.35 9.17 -4.02
N GLY A 23 -5.22 9.85 -3.80
CA GLY A 23 -5.06 11.30 -3.98
C GLY A 23 -3.97 11.85 -3.05
N GLY A 24 -3.65 13.14 -3.15
CA GLY A 24 -2.65 13.78 -2.30
C GLY A 24 -1.20 13.63 -2.79
N PRO A 25 -0.21 14.01 -1.96
CA PRO A 25 1.19 14.01 -2.33
C PRO A 25 1.81 12.60 -2.34
N VAL A 26 2.95 12.46 -3.01
CA VAL A 26 3.72 11.22 -3.12
C VAL A 26 5.22 11.52 -3.02
N ALA A 27 6.00 10.58 -2.50
CA ALA A 27 7.45 10.69 -2.47
C ALA A 27 8.11 9.32 -2.66
N VAL A 28 9.31 9.34 -3.23
CA VAL A 28 10.13 8.15 -3.42
C VAL A 28 11.43 8.36 -2.65
N THR A 29 11.92 7.27 -2.08
CA THR A 29 13.27 7.22 -1.47
C THR A 29 14.35 7.43 -2.52
N ALA A 30 15.51 7.97 -2.13
CA ALA A 30 16.59 8.28 -3.07
C ALA A 30 17.15 7.04 -3.80
N ASP A 31 17.03 5.85 -3.21
CA ASP A 31 17.41 4.58 -3.81
C ASP A 31 16.36 4.02 -4.78
N GLY A 32 15.19 4.66 -4.88
CA GLY A 32 14.09 4.25 -5.76
C GLY A 32 13.37 2.98 -5.32
N GLN A 33 13.64 2.44 -4.13
CA GLN A 33 13.11 1.14 -3.71
C GLN A 33 11.79 1.25 -2.94
N ARG A 34 11.54 2.39 -2.32
CA ARG A 34 10.34 2.61 -1.50
C ARG A 34 9.56 3.83 -1.96
N LEU A 35 8.24 3.66 -2.00
CA LEU A 35 7.25 4.66 -2.36
C LEU A 35 6.40 5.00 -1.13
N VAL A 36 6.18 6.29 -0.90
CA VAL A 36 5.18 6.79 0.05
C VAL A 36 4.04 7.44 -0.73
N THR A 37 2.82 6.95 -0.51
CA THR A 37 1.58 7.43 -1.14
C THR A 37 0.49 7.61 -0.10
N CYS A 38 -0.56 8.39 -0.42
CA CYS A 38 -1.72 8.52 0.46
C CYS A 38 -2.90 7.66 0.01
N VAL A 39 -3.56 7.03 0.99
CA VAL A 39 -4.85 6.33 0.84
C VAL A 39 -5.78 6.88 1.92
N GLY A 40 -6.76 7.68 1.51
CA GLY A 40 -7.53 8.51 2.45
C GLY A 40 -6.61 9.49 3.19
N GLU A 41 -6.68 9.46 4.52
CA GLU A 41 -5.92 10.31 5.44
C GLU A 41 -4.63 9.62 5.93
N GLU A 42 -4.30 8.45 5.38
CA GLU A 42 -3.16 7.64 5.79
C GLU A 42 -2.04 7.71 4.74
N ALA A 43 -0.79 7.78 5.20
CA ALA A 43 0.36 7.55 4.35
C ALA A 43 0.76 6.08 4.37
N ILE A 44 1.06 5.50 3.21
CA ILE A 44 1.46 4.10 3.03
C ILE A 44 2.87 4.07 2.47
N LEU A 45 3.77 3.36 3.16
CA LEU A 45 5.10 3.03 2.67
C LEU A 45 5.06 1.65 2.00
N THR A 46 5.44 1.61 0.73
CA THR A 46 5.41 0.40 -0.11
C THR A 46 6.80 0.06 -0.62
N ASP A 47 7.17 -1.22 -0.52
CA ASP A 47 8.32 -1.79 -1.23
C ASP A 47 7.95 -1.98 -2.70
N LEU A 48 8.64 -1.29 -3.61
CA LEU A 48 8.36 -1.35 -5.03
C LEU A 48 8.84 -2.65 -5.68
N SER A 49 9.88 -3.28 -5.13
CA SER A 49 10.43 -4.53 -5.67
C SER A 49 9.49 -5.72 -5.41
N GLN A 50 8.87 -5.75 -4.24
CA GLN A 50 7.96 -6.82 -3.83
C GLN A 50 6.48 -6.46 -4.08
N GLY A 51 6.16 -5.18 -4.24
CA GLY A 51 4.79 -4.69 -4.34
C GLY A 51 4.02 -4.89 -3.03
N LEU A 52 4.71 -4.74 -1.89
CA LEU A 52 4.15 -4.99 -0.56
C LEU A 52 4.15 -3.71 0.27
N GLU A 53 3.04 -3.49 0.98
CA GLU A 53 2.94 -2.48 2.02
C GLU A 53 3.86 -2.85 3.18
N ILE A 54 4.85 -1.99 3.46
CA ILE A 54 5.78 -2.12 4.59
C ILE A 54 5.12 -1.58 5.86
N CYS A 55 4.49 -0.40 5.76
CA CYS A 55 3.93 0.30 6.91
C CYS A 55 2.85 1.30 6.48
N ARG A 56 1.97 1.61 7.42
CA ARG A 56 0.89 2.60 7.31
C ARG A 56 1.01 3.57 8.47
N PHE A 57 1.10 4.85 8.14
CA PHE A 57 1.16 5.94 9.09
C PHE A 57 -0.24 6.53 9.24
N VAL A 58 -0.80 6.36 10.43
CA VAL A 58 -2.12 6.91 10.77
C VAL A 58 -1.96 8.42 11.01
N GLY A 59 -2.74 9.21 10.29
CA GLY A 59 -2.80 10.66 10.40
C GLY A 59 -3.72 11.16 11.51
N ASP A 60 -3.92 12.47 11.55
CA ASP A 60 -4.75 13.20 12.51
C ASP A 60 -6.21 13.37 12.04
N THR A 61 -6.68 12.48 11.17
CA THR A 61 -8.00 12.50 10.52
C THR A 61 -8.23 13.62 9.49
N GLU A 62 -7.17 14.35 9.12
CA GLU A 62 -7.21 15.32 8.03
C GLU A 62 -6.45 14.82 6.80
N SER A 63 -6.79 15.38 5.64
CA SER A 63 -6.12 15.01 4.38
C SER A 63 -4.67 15.46 4.36
N ILE A 64 -3.75 14.57 4.00
CA ILE A 64 -2.33 14.88 3.85
C ILE A 64 -2.14 15.85 2.67
N THR A 65 -1.63 17.04 2.95
CA THR A 65 -1.45 18.11 1.94
C THR A 65 -0.05 18.15 1.36
N ALA A 66 0.96 17.77 2.14
CA ALA A 66 2.34 17.68 1.71
C ALA A 66 3.02 16.47 2.37
N LEU A 67 4.01 15.89 1.69
CA LEU A 67 4.92 14.94 2.33
C LEU A 67 6.29 14.98 1.66
N CYS A 68 7.33 14.60 2.40
CA CYS A 68 8.66 14.40 1.84
C CYS A 68 9.45 13.34 2.60
N VAL A 69 10.39 12.71 1.90
CA VAL A 69 11.32 11.75 2.48
C VAL A 69 12.72 12.35 2.46
N THR A 70 13.41 12.26 3.60
CA THR A 70 14.81 12.68 3.70
C THR A 70 15.71 11.90 2.73
N PRO A 71 16.79 12.49 2.19
CA PRO A 71 17.65 11.80 1.22
C PRO A 71 18.26 10.48 1.74
N ASN A 72 18.47 10.38 3.05
CA ASN A 72 18.97 9.15 3.69
C ASN A 72 17.87 8.09 3.93
N GLY A 73 16.61 8.38 3.59
CA GLY A 73 15.46 7.48 3.70
C GLY A 73 15.01 7.18 5.13
N LYS A 74 15.50 7.90 6.14
CA LYS A 74 15.23 7.59 7.57
C LYS A 74 14.01 8.31 8.13
N HIS A 75 13.68 9.47 7.58
CA HIS A 75 12.57 10.29 8.02
C HIS A 75 11.59 10.58 6.89
N LEU A 76 10.32 10.51 7.25
CA LEU A 76 9.17 10.96 6.49
C LEU A 76 8.57 12.16 7.23
N CYS A 77 8.36 13.26 6.53
CA CYS A 77 7.64 14.44 7.03
C CYS A 77 6.28 14.49 6.35
N LEU A 78 5.23 14.74 7.14
CA LEU A 78 3.80 14.78 6.78
C LEU A 78 3.22 16.07 7.37
#